data_AF-A0A4R4DXP8-F1
#
_entry.id   AF-A0A4R4DXP8-F1
#
_cell.length_a   1.000
_cell.length_b   1.000
_cell.length_c   1.000
_cell.angle_alpha   90.00
_cell.angle_beta   90.00
_cell.angle_gamma   90.00
#
_symmetry.space_group_name_H-M   'P 1'
#
loop_
_entity.id
_entity.type
_entity.pdbx_description
1 polymer ?
#
loop_
_entity_poly.entity_id
_entity_poly.type
_entity_poly.pdbx_seq_one_letter_code
_entity_poly.pdbx_strand_id
1 'polypeptide(L)'
;VVVLSATQTNIATISHADQFDPNTGNNTSSETVTPQQADLSITNTVNNATPNVGDTITITVTVANNGPNSATGVVVTDLLPAGLTFVSATPSQGTYNSTTGVWAVGTVTKASTASLEL
;
A
#
# COMPACT_ATOMS: atom_id res chain seq x y z
N VAL A 1 -8.00 -23.88 0.81
CA VAL A 1 -8.71 -22.74 1.43
C VAL A 1 -8.13 -21.46 0.85
N VAL A 2 -8.97 -20.47 0.51
CA VAL A 2 -8.55 -19.15 0.01
C VAL A 2 -8.83 -18.12 1.12
N VAL A 3 -7.88 -17.22 1.38
CA VAL A 3 -8.03 -16.15 2.38
C VAL A 3 -8.69 -14.93 1.72
N LEU A 4 -9.82 -14.47 2.27
CA LEU A 4 -10.48 -13.21 1.91
C LEU A 4 -9.87 -12.06 2.71
N SER A 5 -10.12 -10.81 2.31
CA SER A 5 -9.53 -9.60 2.93
C SER A 5 -9.86 -9.43 4.42
N ALA A 6 -10.85 -10.13 4.98
CA ALA A 6 -11.16 -10.08 6.41
C ALA A 6 -10.46 -11.19 7.22
N THR A 7 -10.30 -10.96 8.52
CA THR A 7 -9.98 -12.04 9.47
C THR A 7 -11.02 -13.14 9.39
N GLN A 8 -10.55 -14.39 9.32
CA GLN A 8 -11.41 -15.57 9.26
C GLN A 8 -11.01 -16.58 10.33
N THR A 9 -12.02 -17.19 10.95
CA THR A 9 -11.83 -18.28 11.91
C THR A 9 -12.38 -19.57 11.33
N ASN A 10 -11.52 -20.57 11.18
CA ASN A 10 -11.92 -21.93 10.86
C ASN A 10 -12.23 -22.67 12.16
N ILE A 11 -13.35 -23.41 12.19
CA ILE A 11 -13.76 -24.21 13.35
C ILE A 11 -13.92 -25.66 12.89
N ALA A 12 -13.28 -26.58 13.60
CA ALA A 12 -13.45 -28.01 13.44
C ALA A 12 -14.18 -28.57 14.67
N THR A 13 -15.20 -29.40 14.42
CA THR A 13 -16.01 -30.01 15.47
C THR A 13 -16.22 -31.49 15.18
N ILE A 14 -16.01 -32.33 16.19
CA ILE A 14 -16.44 -33.73 16.13
C ILE A 14 -17.97 -33.74 16.32
N SER A 15 -18.70 -34.01 15.25
CA SER A 15 -20.17 -33.98 15.25
C SER A 15 -20.82 -35.32 15.61
N HIS A 16 -20.06 -36.41 15.54
CA HIS A 16 -20.54 -37.77 15.79
C HIS A 16 -19.41 -38.70 16.23
N ALA A 17 -19.71 -39.61 17.15
CA ALA A 17 -18.89 -40.77 17.50
C ALA A 17 -19.81 -41.92 17.96
N ASP A 18 -19.50 -43.15 17.56
CA ASP A 18 -20.31 -44.33 17.94
C ASP A 18 -20.01 -44.82 19.38
N GLN A 19 -18.85 -44.48 19.93
CA GLN A 19 -18.42 -44.85 21.27
C GLN A 19 -18.65 -43.70 22.27
N PHE A 20 -18.84 -44.03 23.55
CA PHE A 20 -18.92 -43.03 24.61
C PHE A 20 -17.61 -42.25 24.72
N ASP A 21 -17.71 -40.93 24.56
CA ASP A 21 -16.63 -39.99 24.81
C ASP A 21 -16.75 -39.44 26.24
N PRO A 22 -15.86 -39.82 27.17
CA PRO A 22 -15.89 -39.33 28.54
C PRO A 22 -15.50 -37.85 28.68
N ASN A 23 -14.95 -37.22 27.63
CA ASN A 23 -14.51 -35.83 27.66
C ASN A 23 -14.92 -35.06 26.40
N THR A 24 -16.21 -34.78 26.25
CA THR A 24 -16.71 -33.99 25.12
C THR A 24 -16.23 -32.54 25.10
N GLY A 25 -15.57 -32.06 26.17
CA GLY A 25 -15.05 -30.69 26.27
C GLY A 25 -13.92 -30.38 25.30
N ASN A 26 -13.30 -31.40 24.67
CA ASN A 26 -12.23 -31.24 23.70
C ASN A 26 -12.66 -31.47 22.23
N ASN A 27 -13.97 -31.62 21.96
CA ASN A 27 -14.48 -31.94 20.62
C ASN A 27 -14.57 -30.75 19.66
N THR A 28 -14.04 -29.58 20.05
CA THR A 28 -14.02 -28.39 19.21
C THR A 28 -12.64 -27.75 19.25
N SER A 29 -12.15 -27.35 18.07
CA SER A 29 -10.91 -26.59 17.91
C SER A 29 -11.12 -25.50 16.87
N SER A 30 -10.46 -24.35 17.05
CA SER A 30 -10.55 -23.23 16.11
C SER A 30 -9.18 -22.63 15.85
N GLU A 31 -9.00 -22.12 14.62
CA GLU A 31 -7.80 -21.44 14.18
C GLU A 31 -8.18 -20.15 13.44
N THR A 32 -7.43 -19.08 13.69
CA THR A 32 -7.72 -17.75 13.11
C THR A 32 -6.62 -17.30 12.17
N VAL A 33 -7.01 -16.82 10.99
CA VAL A 33 -6.13 -16.28 9.96
C VAL A 33 -6.47 -14.82 9.72
N THR A 34 -5.49 -13.94 9.90
CA THR A 34 -5.62 -12.50 9.64
C THR A 34 -4.69 -12.10 8.49
N PRO A 35 -5.21 -11.76 7.30
CA PRO A 35 -4.38 -11.28 6.19
C PRO A 35 -3.81 -9.90 6.50
N GLN A 36 -2.61 -9.62 5.97
CA GLN A 36 -2.05 -8.26 5.99
C GLN A 36 -2.78 -7.38 4.97
N GLN A 37 -3.07 -6.14 5.35
CA GLN A 37 -3.74 -5.15 4.52
C GLN A 37 -3.06 -3.78 4.65
N ALA A 38 -2.75 -3.19 3.49
CA ALA A 38 -2.36 -1.79 3.38
C ALA A 38 -3.50 -1.02 2.70
N ASP A 39 -3.57 0.28 2.97
CA ASP A 39 -4.53 1.20 2.34
C ASP A 39 -3.74 2.38 1.78
N LEU A 40 -3.35 2.27 0.51
CA LEU A 40 -2.54 3.27 -0.16
C LEU A 40 -3.42 4.34 -0.82
N SER A 41 -3.09 5.60 -0.60
CA SER A 41 -3.64 6.72 -1.34
C SER A 41 -2.53 7.57 -1.96
N ILE A 42 -2.87 8.32 -3.01
CA ILE A 42 -1.94 9.19 -3.71
C ILE A 42 -2.57 10.56 -3.94
N THR A 43 -1.79 11.62 -3.75
CA THR A 43 -2.16 13.00 -4.11
C THR A 43 -1.08 13.60 -5.00
N ASN A 44 -1.48 14.53 -5.86
CA ASN A 44 -0.59 15.28 -6.71
C ASN A 44 -0.99 16.76 -6.67
N THR A 45 -0.05 17.64 -6.40
CA THR A 45 -0.27 19.08 -6.29
C THR A 45 0.81 19.84 -7.03
N VAL A 46 0.49 21.04 -7.48
CA VAL A 46 1.44 21.97 -8.09
C VAL A 46 1.48 23.26 -7.29
N ASN A 47 2.66 23.84 -7.09
CA ASN A 47 2.81 25.10 -6.35
C ASN A 47 2.19 26.31 -7.07
N ASN A 48 2.10 26.27 -8.41
CA ASN A 48 1.47 27.28 -9.24
C ASN A 48 0.72 26.62 -10.42
N ALA A 49 -0.61 26.69 -10.40
CA ALA A 49 -1.47 26.09 -11.43
C ALA A 49 -1.61 26.95 -12.71
N THR A 50 -1.14 28.21 -12.68
CA THR A 50 -1.17 29.13 -13.82
C THR A 50 0.19 29.81 -14.00
N PRO A 51 1.26 29.05 -14.29
CA PRO A 51 2.59 29.61 -14.53
C PRO A 51 2.65 30.35 -15.87
N ASN A 52 3.59 31.29 -15.99
CA ASN A 52 3.96 31.83 -17.28
C ASN A 52 4.88 30.84 -18.01
N VAL A 53 4.96 30.96 -19.34
CA VAL A 53 5.88 30.16 -20.13
C VAL A 53 7.32 30.46 -19.71
N GLY A 54 8.06 29.42 -19.32
CA GLY A 54 9.44 29.51 -18.85
C GLY A 54 9.60 29.54 -17.33
N ASP A 55 8.51 29.65 -16.56
CA ASP A 55 8.56 29.53 -15.10
C ASP A 55 8.87 28.08 -14.70
N THR A 56 9.68 27.92 -13.65
CA THR A 56 9.86 26.63 -12.98
C THR A 56 8.74 26.46 -11.96
N ILE A 57 7.95 25.40 -12.11
CA ILE A 57 6.97 24.96 -11.11
C ILE A 57 7.51 23.76 -10.34
N THR A 58 6.92 23.49 -9.19
CA THR A 58 7.18 22.27 -8.42
C THR A 58 5.91 21.45 -8.37
N ILE A 59 6.02 20.19 -8.77
CA ILE A 59 4.98 19.18 -8.64
C ILE A 59 5.33 18.29 -7.44
N THR A 60 4.38 18.12 -6.52
CA THR A 60 4.56 17.27 -5.34
C THR A 60 3.59 16.10 -5.39
N VAL A 61 4.13 14.90 -5.56
CA VAL A 61 3.40 13.64 -5.46
C VAL A 61 3.57 13.08 -4.06
N THR A 62 2.48 12.75 -3.38
CA THR A 62 2.52 12.13 -2.04
C THR A 62 1.78 10.80 -2.05
N VAL A 63 2.45 9.74 -1.61
CA VAL A 63 1.84 8.44 -1.32
C VAL A 63 1.66 8.31 0.18
N ALA A 64 0.47 7.94 0.64
CA ALA A 64 0.18 7.66 2.04
C ALA A 64 -0.24 6.19 2.20
N ASN A 65 0.11 5.57 3.34
CA ASN A 65 -0.44 4.29 3.74
C ASN A 65 -1.28 4.47 5.02
N ASN A 66 -2.59 4.52 4.86
CA ASN A 66 -3.56 4.65 5.96
C ASN A 66 -3.93 3.29 6.58
N GLY A 67 -3.39 2.21 6.03
CA GLY A 67 -3.72 0.85 6.43
C GLY A 67 -2.94 0.38 7.66
N PRO A 68 -3.39 -0.73 8.29
CA PRO A 68 -2.77 -1.26 9.50
C PRO A 68 -1.41 -1.93 9.27
N ASN A 69 -1.08 -2.34 8.03
CA ASN A 69 0.17 -2.99 7.68
C ASN A 69 0.99 -2.17 6.66
N SER A 70 2.30 -2.38 6.66
CA SER A 70 3.21 -1.76 5.70
C SER A 70 2.94 -2.26 4.28
N ALA A 71 2.97 -1.36 3.29
CA ALA A 71 3.03 -1.71 1.89
C ALA A 71 4.50 -1.83 1.46
N THR A 72 4.84 -2.91 0.76
CA THR A 72 6.21 -3.14 0.25
C THR A 72 6.20 -3.17 -1.27
N GLY A 73 7.33 -2.85 -1.89
CA GLY A 73 7.44 -2.83 -3.36
C GLY A 73 6.55 -1.79 -4.03
N VAL A 74 6.25 -0.68 -3.34
CA VAL A 74 5.42 0.41 -3.88
C VAL A 74 6.19 1.11 -5.00
N VAL A 75 5.52 1.25 -6.14
CA VAL A 75 6.02 1.94 -7.33
C VAL A 75 4.95 2.89 -7.84
N VAL A 76 5.34 4.12 -8.15
CA VAL A 76 4.49 5.14 -8.76
C VAL A 76 5.01 5.43 -10.17
N THR A 77 4.09 5.67 -11.11
CA THR A 77 4.44 6.18 -12.45
C THR A 77 3.89 7.59 -12.58
N ASP A 78 4.79 8.55 -12.73
CA ASP A 78 4.53 9.97 -13.00
C ASP A 78 5.50 10.45 -14.07
N LEU A 79 5.16 10.20 -15.34
CA LEU A 79 5.95 10.68 -16.48
C LEU A 79 5.45 12.07 -16.87
N LEU A 80 6.33 13.07 -16.82
CA LEU A 80 6.00 14.43 -17.20
C LEU A 80 5.47 14.46 -18.65
N PRO A 81 4.28 15.04 -18.91
CA PRO A 81 3.72 15.14 -20.25
C PRO A 81 4.53 16.08 -21.13
N ALA A 82 4.33 15.97 -22.45
CA ALA A 82 4.88 16.92 -23.40
C ALA A 82 4.46 18.37 -23.04
N GLY A 83 5.41 19.29 -23.08
CA GLY A 83 5.22 20.69 -22.68
C GLY A 83 5.80 21.02 -21.30
N LEU A 84 6.13 20.01 -20.48
CA LEU A 84 6.95 20.17 -19.28
C LEU A 84 8.37 19.63 -19.53
N THR A 85 9.36 20.30 -18.96
CA THR A 85 10.76 19.87 -19.00
C THR A 85 11.19 19.48 -17.60
N PHE A 86 11.77 18.29 -17.46
CA PHE A 86 12.33 17.84 -16.20
C PHE A 86 13.51 18.72 -15.77
N VAL A 87 13.49 19.19 -14.52
CA VAL A 87 14.60 19.95 -13.92
C VAL A 87 15.33 19.09 -12.89
N SER A 88 14.61 18.59 -11.89
CA SER A 88 15.17 17.79 -10.80
C SER A 88 14.11 16.88 -10.20
N ALA A 89 14.53 15.90 -9.40
CA ALA A 89 13.65 15.10 -8.58
C ALA A 89 14.24 14.95 -7.19
N THR A 90 13.44 15.23 -6.17
CA THR A 90 13.81 15.04 -4.75
C THR A 90 12.79 14.11 -4.09
N PRO A 91 12.98 12.79 -4.18
CA PRO A 91 12.17 11.84 -3.44
C PRO A 91 12.54 11.87 -1.94
N SER A 92 11.54 11.82 -1.05
CA SER A 92 11.76 11.60 0.38
C SER A 92 12.31 10.20 0.69
N GLN A 93 12.05 9.25 -0.20
CA GLN A 93 12.58 7.89 -0.18
C GLN A 93 12.54 7.26 -1.57
N GLY A 94 13.39 6.25 -1.78
CA GLY A 94 13.45 5.55 -3.06
C GLY A 94 14.17 6.34 -4.14
N THR A 95 13.91 6.01 -5.40
CA THR A 95 14.58 6.64 -6.56
C THR A 95 13.59 6.92 -7.68
N TYR A 96 13.77 8.04 -8.39
CA TYR A 96 12.95 8.42 -9.54
C TYR A 96 13.76 8.38 -10.83
N ASN A 97 13.19 7.80 -11.88
CA ASN A 97 13.75 7.79 -13.22
C ASN A 97 12.92 8.73 -14.12
N SER A 98 13.48 9.89 -14.48
CA SER A 98 12.81 10.90 -15.30
C SER A 98 12.58 10.50 -16.75
N THR A 99 13.27 9.48 -17.25
CA THR A 99 13.05 8.97 -18.62
C THR A 99 11.80 8.10 -18.69
N THR A 100 11.51 7.32 -17.64
CA THR A 100 10.36 6.41 -17.59
C THR A 100 9.21 6.92 -16.73
N GLY A 101 9.43 7.98 -15.95
CA GLY A 101 8.50 8.48 -14.94
C GLY A 101 8.35 7.56 -13.73
N VAL A 102 9.21 6.56 -13.57
CA VAL A 102 9.05 5.56 -12.51
C VAL A 102 9.71 6.04 -11.22
N TRP A 103 8.91 6.16 -10.16
CA TRP A 103 9.37 6.36 -8.79
C TRP A 103 9.26 5.04 -8.01
N ALA A 104 10.41 4.42 -7.74
CA ALA A 104 10.51 3.22 -6.91
C ALA A 104 10.52 3.62 -5.43
N VAL A 105 9.33 3.85 -4.86
CA VAL A 105 9.11 4.32 -3.47
C VAL A 105 9.66 3.33 -2.45
N GLY A 106 9.50 2.02 -2.70
CA GLY A 106 9.92 0.95 -1.80
C GLY A 106 8.87 0.64 -0.73
N THR A 107 9.26 0.65 0.54
CA THR A 107 8.34 0.33 1.64
C THR A 107 7.70 1.60 2.19
N VAL A 108 6.37 1.66 2.21
CA VAL A 108 5.60 2.69 2.92
C VAL A 108 5.00 2.05 4.16
N THR A 109 5.57 2.37 5.32
CA THR A 109 5.15 1.79 6.61
C THR A 109 3.71 2.18 6.96
N LYS A 110 3.08 1.45 7.89
CA LYS A 110 1.73 1.80 8.36
C LYS A 110 1.67 3.25 8.86
N ALA A 111 0.57 3.95 8.56
CA ALA A 111 0.30 5.33 8.96
C ALA A 111 1.43 6.32 8.62
N SER A 112 2.14 6.12 7.49
CA SER A 112 3.21 7.02 7.04
C SER A 112 2.99 7.49 5.60
N THR A 113 3.84 8.44 5.18
CA THR A 113 3.83 9.00 3.84
C THR A 113 5.22 8.99 3.22
N ALA A 114 5.26 8.98 1.89
CA ALA A 114 6.42 9.23 1.07
C ALA A 114 6.07 10.32 0.05
N SER A 115 7.02 11.19 -0.29
CA SER A 115 6.81 12.24 -1.28
C SER A 115 7.89 12.27 -2.36
N LEU A 116 7.53 12.86 -3.49
CA LEU A 116 8.42 13.17 -4.61
C LEU A 116 8.14 14.61 -5.05
N GLU A 117 9.17 15.45 -5.02
CA GLU A 117 9.14 16.79 -5.61
C GLU A 117 9.85 16.76 -6.97
N LEU A 118 9.15 17.18 -8.02
CA LEU A 118 9.63 17.33 -9.40
C LEU A 118 9.74 18.81 -9.77
#